data_AF-A0A2E9UV39-F1
#
_entry.id   AF-A0A2E9UV39-F1
#
_cell.length_a   1.000
_cell.length_b   1.000
_cell.length_c   1.000
_cell.angle_alpha   90.00
_cell.angle_beta   90.00
_cell.angle_gamma   90.00
#
_symmetry.space_group_name_H-M   'P 1'
#
loop_
_entity.id
_entity.type
_entity.pdbx_description
1 polymer ?
#
loop_
_entity_poly.entity_id
_entity_poly.type
_entity_poly.pdbx_seq_one_letter_code
_entity_poly.pdbx_strand_id
1 'polypeptide(L)' 'MLLKSGFKNINIQYYQRYNFSNHLGWFLKRKPGGHNFYKEMVSDKLNLSYCENLKKLGQTDTLIAIAE' A
#
# COMPACT_ATOMS: atom_id res chain seq x y z
N MET A 1 21.55 -0.60 3.00
CA MET A 1 21.91 0.46 2.05
C MET A 1 22.05 1.79 2.78
N LEU A 2 20.98 2.34 3.35
CA LEU A 2 21.01 3.63 4.07
C LEU A 2 22.05 3.71 5.20
N LEU A 3 22.08 2.74 6.13
CA LEU A 3 23.11 2.69 7.18
C LEU A 3 24.54 2.59 6.60
N LYS A 4 24.71 1.83 5.50
CA LYS A 4 26.02 1.70 4.82
C LYS A 4 26.43 2.99 4.11
N SER A 5 25.47 3.82 3.71
CA SER A 5 25.69 5.13 3.11
C SER A 5 26.01 6.22 4.15
N GLY A 6 26.03 5.90 5.44
CA GLY A 6 26.40 6.83 6.51
C GLY A 6 25.23 7.56 7.18
N PHE A 7 24.00 7.33 6.74
CA PHE A 7 22.80 7.86 7.42
C PHE A 7 22.62 7.20 8.79
N LYS A 8 22.23 7.99 9.79
CA LYS A 8 22.12 7.53 11.18
C LYS A 8 20.68 7.50 11.65
N ASN A 9 19.89 8.49 11.28
CA ASN A 9 18.49 8.55 11.68
C ASN A 9 17.65 8.12 10.48
N ILE A 10 17.06 6.92 10.56
CA ILE A 10 16.26 6.36 9.47
C ILE A 10 14.85 6.14 9.99
N ASN A 11 13.88 6.82 9.38
CA ASN A 11 12.46 6.61 9.61
C ASN A 11 11.86 5.81 8.45
N ILE A 12 11.31 4.64 8.74
CA ILE A 12 10.62 3.79 7.76
C ILE A 12 9.11 3.96 7.94
N GLN A 13 8.43 4.37 6.88
CA GLN A 13 7.00 4.54 6.82
C GLN A 13 6.37 3.49 5.90
N TYR A 14 5.29 2.88 6.36
CA TYR A 14 4.48 1.94 5.59
C TYR A 14 3.43 2.70 4.77
N TYR A 15 3.46 2.54 3.45
CA TYR A 15 2.54 3.21 2.54
C TYR A 15 1.91 2.19 1.58
N GLN A 16 0.58 2.17 1.53
CA GLN A 16 -0.16 1.30 0.63
C GLN A 16 -0.53 2.09 -0.63
N ARG A 17 0.11 1.79 -1.76
CA ARG A 17 -0.13 2.46 -3.04
C ARG A 17 -1.38 1.94 -3.73
N TYR A 18 -1.60 0.63 -3.76
CA TYR A 18 -2.73 0.03 -4.46
C TYR A 18 -3.90 -0.22 -3.52
N ASN A 19 -5.06 0.31 -3.91
CA ASN A 19 -6.31 0.22 -3.17
C ASN A 19 -6.90 -1.21 -3.16
N PHE A 20 -7.91 -1.44 -2.32
CA PHE A 20 -8.57 -2.76 -2.18
C PHE A 20 -9.08 -3.29 -3.53
N SER A 21 -9.69 -2.43 -4.35
CA SER A 21 -10.23 -2.80 -5.66
C SER A 21 -9.14 -3.36 -6.59
N ASN A 22 -7.93 -2.80 -6.57
CA ASN A 22 -6.81 -3.34 -7.36
C ASN A 22 -6.39 -4.73 -6.87
N HIS A 23 -6.26 -4.94 -5.56
CA HIS A 23 -5.95 -6.27 -5.01
C HIS A 23 -7.02 -7.30 -5.40
N LEU A 24 -8.30 -6.92 -5.32
CA LEU A 24 -9.41 -7.77 -5.75
C LEU A 24 -9.36 -8.08 -7.26
N GLY A 25 -9.03 -7.10 -8.10
CA GLY A 25 -8.83 -7.28 -9.54
C GLY A 25 -7.71 -8.26 -9.87
N TRP A 26 -6.58 -8.15 -9.17
CA TRP A 26 -5.48 -9.11 -9.32
C TRP A 26 -5.90 -10.51 -8.88
N PHE A 27 -6.64 -10.62 -7.79
CA PHE A 27 -7.06 -11.91 -7.25
C PHE A 27 -8.09 -12.61 -8.16
N LEU A 28 -9.18 -11.92 -8.51
CA LEU A 28 -10.30 -12.51 -9.24
C LEU A 28 -10.07 -12.56 -10.76
N LYS A 29 -9.43 -11.53 -11.33
CA LYS A 29 -9.31 -11.38 -12.79
C LYS A 29 -7.89 -11.59 -13.30
N ARG A 30 -6.89 -11.71 -12.42
CA ARG A 30 -5.46 -11.75 -12.78
C ARG A 30 -5.03 -10.55 -13.65
N LYS A 31 -5.71 -9.40 -13.51
CA LYS A 31 -5.51 -8.20 -14.33
C LYS A 31 -5.39 -6.94 -13.48
N PRO A 32 -4.56 -5.95 -13.89
CA PRO A 32 -4.51 -4.63 -13.25
C PRO A 32 -5.78 -3.83 -13.52
N GLY A 33 -5.94 -2.69 -12.84
CA GLY A 33 -7.06 -1.77 -13.07
C GLY A 33 -8.33 -2.11 -12.29
N GLY A 34 -8.20 -2.81 -11.17
CA GLY A 34 -9.34 -3.21 -10.33
C GLY A 34 -10.21 -2.05 -9.83
N HIS A 35 -9.62 -0.86 -9.66
CA HIS A 35 -10.37 0.38 -9.36
C HIS A 35 -11.39 0.76 -10.46
N ASN A 36 -11.17 0.36 -11.71
CA ASN A 36 -12.15 0.54 -12.79
C ASN A 36 -13.20 -0.57 -12.81
N PHE A 37 -12.78 -1.82 -12.54
CA PHE A 37 -13.70 -2.97 -12.53
C PHE A 37 -14.70 -2.96 -11.39
N TYR A 38 -14.30 -2.42 -10.23
CA TYR A 38 -15.05 -2.48 -8.97
C TYR A 38 -15.32 -1.09 -8.38
N LYS A 39 -15.36 -0.05 -9.23
CA LYS A 39 -15.52 1.35 -8.82
C LYS A 39 -16.72 1.55 -7.89
N GLU A 40 -17.86 0.96 -8.23
CA GLU A 40 -19.11 1.10 -7.48
C GLU A 40 -19.25 0.11 -6.31
N MET A 41 -18.34 -0.87 -6.19
CA MET A 41 -18.42 -1.94 -5.18
C MET A 41 -17.70 -1.57 -3.89
N VAL A 42 -16.67 -0.72 -3.98
CA VAL A 42 -15.77 -0.42 -2.88
C VAL A 42 -15.93 1.05 -2.49
N SER A 43 -16.53 1.29 -1.32
CA SER A 43 -16.62 2.63 -0.76
C SER A 43 -15.26 3.14 -0.30
N ASP A 44 -15.11 4.46 -0.27
CA ASP A 44 -13.89 5.11 0.25
C ASP A 44 -13.57 4.67 1.69
N LYS A 45 -14.61 4.52 2.52
CA LYS A 45 -14.46 4.05 3.91
C LYS A 45 -13.89 2.63 3.99
N LEU A 46 -14.39 1.72 3.17
CA LEU A 46 -13.87 0.34 3.10
C LEU A 46 -12.41 0.36 2.64
N ASN A 47 -12.13 1.13 1.59
CA ASN A 47 -10.79 1.22 1.04
C ASN A 47 -9.78 1.80 2.05
N LEU A 48 -10.15 2.87 2.75
CA LEU A 48 -9.33 3.47 3.81
C LEU A 48 -9.06 2.46 4.92
N SER A 49 -10.10 1.78 5.42
CA SER A 49 -9.95 0.79 6.47
C SER A 49 -9.03 -0.37 6.06
N TYR A 50 -9.11 -0.81 4.80
CA TYR A 50 -8.24 -1.85 4.25
C TYR A 50 -6.78 -1.41 4.21
N CYS A 51 -6.51 -0.23 3.64
CA CYS A 51 -5.15 0.32 3.56
C CYS A 51 -4.54 0.56 4.94
N GLU A 52 -5.31 1.09 5.89
CA GLU A 52 -4.83 1.30 7.26
C GLU A 52 -4.51 -0.02 7.98
N ASN A 53 -5.27 -1.08 7.73
CA ASN A 53 -4.95 -2.40 8.26
C ASN A 53 -3.61 -2.92 7.71
N LEU A 54 -3.37 -2.79 6.40
CA LEU A 54 -2.09 -3.18 5.79
C LEU A 54 -0.90 -2.39 6.37
N LYS A 55 -1.06 -1.08 6.58
CA LYS A 55 -0.05 -0.25 7.24
C LYS A 55 0.25 -0.72 8.66
N LYS A 56 -0.77 -0.98 9.47
CA LYS A 56 -0.62 -1.46 10.86
C LYS A 56 0.08 -2.81 10.93
N LEU A 57 -0.18 -3.69 9.95
CA LEU A 57 0.46 -5.01 9.85
C LEU A 57 1.87 -4.96 9.23
N GLY A 58 2.31 -3.80 8.71
CA GLY A 58 3.55 -3.68 7.95
C GLY A 58 3.52 -4.44 6.62
N GLN A 59 2.33 -4.74 6.09
CA GLN A 59 2.10 -5.52 4.88
C GLN A 59 1.75 -4.62 3.69
N THR A 60 2.47 -3.51 3.56
CA THR A 60 2.23 -2.56 2.47
C THR A 60 3.09 -2.86 1.25
N ASP A 61 2.59 -2.48 0.08
CA ASP A 61 3.32 -2.64 -1.19
C ASP A 61 4.49 -1.65 -1.37
N THR A 62 4.54 -0.61 -0.54
CA THR A 62 5.56 0.45 -0.59
C THR A 62 6.10 0.74 0.81
N LEU A 63 7.42 0.90 0.90
CA LEU A 63 8.12 1.46 2.06
C LEU A 63 8.73 2.80 1.66
N ILE A 64 8.53 3.82 2.49
CA ILE A 64 9.16 5.13 2.31
C ILE A 64 10.20 5.28 3.42
N ALA A 65 11.45 5.53 3.05
CA ALA A 65 12.53 5.76 4.00
C ALA A 65 12.96 7.23 3.94
N ILE A 66 12.91 7.91 5.07
CA ILE A 66 13.45 9.26 5.26
C ILE A 66 14.70 9.12 6.13
N ALA A 67 15.83 9.65 5.66
CA ALA A 67 17.12 9.46 6.30
C ALA A 67 17.95 10.74 6.38
N GLU A 68 18.61 10.97 7.51
CA GLU A 68 19.55 12.07 7.81
C GLU A 68 20.84 11.57 8.51
#